data_AF-S6SQ11-F1
#
_entry.id   AF-S6SQ11-F1
#
_cell.length_a   1.000
_cell.length_b   1.000
_cell.length_c   1.000
_cell.angle_alpha   90.00
_cell.angle_beta   90.00
_cell.angle_gamma   90.00
#
_symmetry.space_group_name_H-M   'P 1'
#
loop_
_entity.id
_entity.type
_entity.pdbx_description
1 polymer ?
#
loop_
_entity_poly.entity_id
_entity_poly.type
_entity_poly.pdbx_seq_one_letter_code
_entity_poly.pdbx_strand_id
1 'polypeptide(L)'
;HVALAACDAVLIASGTATLEALLYKRPMVVAYRMAPLTFWVLKRLVKSPYVSLPNLLAQRLLVPELLQDDATPEALARTLLPLIEDGHSQTEGFDAIHRILRRDASNQAADAVLSLLGPPLSL
;
A
#
# COMPACT_ATOMS: atom_id res chain seq x y z
N HIS A 1 -7.80 -0.87 -13.48
CA HIS A 1 -6.39 -0.41 -13.49
C HIS A 1 -6.09 0.67 -14.54
N VAL A 2 -6.74 0.71 -15.71
CA VAL A 2 -6.53 1.79 -16.72
C VAL A 2 -6.72 3.18 -16.12
N ALA A 3 -7.72 3.36 -15.25
CA ALA A 3 -7.94 4.61 -14.52
C ALA A 3 -6.71 5.02 -13.67
N LEU A 4 -6.14 4.09 -12.88
CA LEU A 4 -4.94 4.37 -12.07
C LEU A 4 -3.76 4.78 -12.95
N ALA A 5 -3.52 4.07 -14.05
CA ALA A 5 -2.41 4.37 -14.96
C ALA A 5 -2.56 5.71 -15.71
N ALA A 6 -3.78 6.23 -15.81
CA ALA A 6 -4.07 7.49 -16.50
C ALA A 6 -4.08 8.71 -15.57
N CYS A 7 -4.06 8.53 -14.25
CA CYS A 7 -4.07 9.63 -13.28
C CYS A 7 -2.65 10.12 -12.95
N ASP A 8 -2.54 11.42 -12.66
CA ASP A 8 -1.30 12.06 -12.19
C ASP A 8 -1.08 11.84 -10.68
N ALA A 9 -2.17 11.81 -9.91
CA ALA A 9 -2.17 11.43 -8.49
C ALA A 9 -3.49 10.74 -8.12
N VAL A 10 -3.49 9.99 -7.01
CA VAL A 10 -4.64 9.18 -6.58
C VAL A 10 -4.99 9.45 -5.13
N LEU A 11 -6.25 9.80 -4.86
CA LEU A 11 -6.82 9.73 -3.53
C LEU A 11 -7.47 8.37 -3.34
N ILE A 12 -7.03 7.60 -2.34
CA ILE A 12 -7.41 6.20 -2.23
C ILE A 12 -7.81 5.80 -0.81
N ALA A 13 -8.84 4.97 -0.71
CA ALA A 13 -9.15 4.26 0.52
C ALA A 13 -8.11 3.14 0.76
N SER A 14 -7.74 2.91 2.02
CA SER A 14 -6.78 1.86 2.41
C SER A 14 -7.16 0.48 1.85
N GLY A 15 -6.18 -0.36 1.58
CA GLY A 15 -6.40 -1.75 1.16
C GLY A 15 -5.51 -2.17 -0.01
N THR A 16 -5.90 -3.22 -0.73
CA THR A 16 -5.16 -3.76 -1.88
C THR A 16 -4.95 -2.73 -2.99
N ALA A 17 -5.88 -1.80 -3.15
CA ALA A 17 -5.79 -0.74 -4.14
C ALA A 17 -4.56 0.18 -3.90
N THR A 18 -4.10 0.34 -2.65
CA THR A 18 -2.86 1.10 -2.35
C THR A 18 -1.61 0.40 -2.89
N LEU A 19 -1.60 -0.93 -2.85
CA LEU A 19 -0.51 -1.72 -3.43
C LEU A 19 -0.52 -1.65 -4.95
N GLU A 20 -1.70 -1.73 -5.58
CA GLU A 20 -1.81 -1.56 -7.02
C GLU A 20 -1.31 -0.19 -7.47
N ALA A 21 -1.77 0.89 -6.84
CA ALA A 21 -1.33 2.24 -7.16
C ALA A 21 0.21 2.40 -7.02
N LEU A 22 0.80 1.77 -6.01
CA LEU A 22 2.25 1.70 -5.82
C LEU A 22 2.94 0.98 -6.97
N LEU A 23 2.40 -0.16 -7.41
CA LEU A 23 2.96 -0.93 -8.53
C LEU A 23 2.87 -0.16 -9.85
N TYR A 24 1.82 0.64 -10.04
CA TYR A 24 1.63 1.55 -11.18
C TYR A 24 2.38 2.89 -11.06
N LYS A 25 3.15 3.10 -9.98
CA LYS A 25 3.95 4.31 -9.74
C LYS A 25 3.13 5.58 -9.68
N ARG A 26 1.95 5.49 -9.07
CA ARG A 26 1.04 6.63 -8.95
C ARG A 26 1.21 7.28 -7.58
N PRO A 27 1.65 8.54 -7.51
CA PRO A 27 1.60 9.32 -6.27
C PRO A 27 0.22 9.22 -5.65
N MET A 28 0.16 9.08 -4.33
CA MET A 28 -1.11 8.88 -3.66
C MET A 28 -1.19 9.55 -2.28
N VAL A 29 -2.43 9.82 -1.88
CA VAL A 29 -2.82 10.11 -0.51
C VAL A 29 -3.77 9.00 -0.07
N VAL A 30 -3.51 8.42 1.11
CA VAL A 30 -4.40 7.45 1.71
C VAL A 30 -5.33 8.17 2.66
N ALA A 31 -6.62 8.01 2.47
CA ALA A 31 -7.62 8.62 3.33
C ALA A 31 -8.66 7.60 3.76
N TYR A 32 -9.04 7.63 5.04
CA TYR A 32 -10.04 6.70 5.55
C TYR A 32 -10.83 7.27 6.72
N ARG A 33 -12.15 7.15 6.65
CA ARG A 33 -13.07 7.54 7.73
C ARG A 33 -13.98 6.36 8.04
N MET A 34 -13.93 5.87 9.28
CA MET A 34 -14.68 4.68 9.73
C MET A 34 -15.70 5.05 10.78
N ALA A 35 -16.59 4.12 11.11
CA ALA A 35 -17.31 4.20 12.37
C ALA A 35 -16.30 4.27 13.55
N PRO A 36 -16.47 5.19 14.51
CA PRO A 36 -15.51 5.38 15.61
C PRO A 36 -15.21 4.12 16.41
N LEU A 37 -16.21 3.26 16.63
CA LEU A 37 -16.04 1.98 17.31
C LEU A 37 -15.13 1.02 16.53
N THR A 38 -15.32 0.90 15.22
CA THR A 38 -14.48 0.08 14.34
C THR A 38 -13.04 0.55 14.38
N PHE A 39 -12.82 1.87 14.29
CA PHE A 39 -11.48 2.44 14.35
C PHE A 39 -10.80 2.21 15.70
N TRP A 40 -11.53 2.35 16.80
CA TRP A 40 -11.00 2.12 18.14
C TRP A 40 -10.55 0.67 18.34
N VAL A 41 -11.32 -0.31 17.85
CA VAL A 41 -10.92 -1.72 17.89
C VAL A 41 -9.68 -1.94 17.01
N LEU A 42 -9.70 -1.44 15.78
CA LEU A 42 -8.60 -1.63 14.83
C LEU A 42 -7.29 -1.02 15.36
N LYS A 43 -7.34 0.18 15.93
CA LYS A 43 -6.19 0.87 16.53
C LYS A 43 -5.56 0.09 17.69
N ARG A 44 -6.33 -0.72 18.41
CA ARG A 44 -5.81 -1.60 19.48
C ARG A 44 -5.19 -2.89 18.95
N LEU A 45 -5.65 -3.38 17.81
CA LEU A 45 -5.14 -4.61 17.18
C LEU A 45 -3.89 -4.33 16.34
N VAL A 46 -3.85 -3.19 15.64
CA VAL A 46 -2.74 -2.78 14.80
C VAL A 46 -1.61 -2.24 15.69
N LYS A 47 -0.48 -2.95 15.72
CA LYS A 47 0.73 -2.54 16.45
C LYS A 47 1.63 -1.58 15.67
N SER A 48 1.37 -1.42 14.38
CA SER A 48 2.12 -0.55 13.49
C SER A 48 1.66 0.91 13.62
N PRO A 49 2.58 1.89 13.52
CA PRO A 49 2.20 3.30 13.40
C PRO A 49 1.59 3.65 12.03
N TYR A 50 1.68 2.74 11.04
CA TYR A 50 1.19 2.94 9.68
C TYR A 50 0.03 2.00 9.37
N VAL A 51 -0.95 2.49 8.60
CA VAL A 51 -2.12 1.72 8.18
C VAL A 51 -2.00 1.24 6.73
N SER A 52 -1.35 2.02 5.86
CA SER A 52 -1.27 1.71 4.43
C SER A 52 -0.12 0.75 4.09
N LEU A 53 -0.32 -0.09 3.07
CA LEU A 53 0.72 -1.01 2.59
C LEU A 53 2.01 -0.31 2.15
N PRO A 54 1.98 0.82 1.42
CA PRO A 54 3.20 1.55 1.06
C PRO A 54 4.04 1.93 2.29
N ASN A 55 3.42 2.45 3.35
CA ASN A 55 4.14 2.88 4.56
C ASN A 55 4.61 1.70 5.41
N LEU A 56 3.80 0.64 5.50
CA LEU A 56 4.19 -0.61 6.15
C LEU A 56 5.42 -1.24 5.49
N LEU A 57 5.45 -1.29 4.16
CA LEU A 57 6.57 -1.83 3.39
C LEU A 57 7.80 -0.91 3.44
N ALA A 58 7.59 0.41 3.45
CA ALA A 58 8.68 1.40 3.56
C ALA A 58 9.24 1.53 4.98
N GLN A 59 8.50 1.08 6.00
CA GLN A 59 8.76 1.34 7.43
C GLN A 59 8.91 2.83 7.79
N ARG A 60 8.35 3.72 6.97
CA ARG A 60 8.33 5.17 7.15
C ARG A 60 7.06 5.74 6.55
N LEU A 61 6.73 6.99 6.88
CA LEU A 61 5.69 7.74 6.19
C LEU A 61 6.19 8.09 4.77
N LEU A 62 5.92 7.20 3.81
CA LEU A 62 6.22 7.37 2.39
C LEU A 62 5.07 8.09 1.69
N VAL A 63 3.83 7.71 2.00
CA VAL A 63 2.60 8.35 1.51
C VAL A 63 1.84 8.99 2.67
N PRO A 64 1.22 10.17 2.49
CA PRO A 64 0.38 10.77 3.52
C PRO A 64 -0.81 9.86 3.87
N GLU A 65 -1.09 9.74 5.17
CA GLU A 65 -2.26 9.04 5.70
C GLU A 65 -3.14 10.04 6.47
N LEU A 66 -4.34 10.31 5.97
CA LEU A 66 -5.35 11.16 6.61
C LEU A 66 -6.46 10.27 7.16
N LEU A 67 -6.51 10.10 8.48
CA LEU A 67 -7.40 9.14 9.14
C LEU A 67 -8.44 9.85 10.01
N GLN A 68 -9.67 9.36 9.97
CA GLN A 68 -10.79 9.85 10.78
C GLN A 68 -11.01 11.36 10.65
N ASP A 69 -10.73 12.12 11.71
CA ASP A 69 -10.98 13.55 11.78
C ASP A 69 -9.97 14.35 10.93
N ASP A 70 -8.81 13.77 10.62
CA ASP A 70 -7.82 14.38 9.72
C ASP A 70 -8.23 14.28 8.24
N ALA A 71 -9.19 13.39 7.91
CA ALA A 71 -9.69 13.19 6.55
C ALA A 71 -10.76 14.23 6.16
N THR A 72 -10.45 15.52 6.31
CA THR A 72 -11.34 16.61 5.87
C THR A 72 -11.12 16.94 4.39
N PRO A 73 -12.14 17.45 3.67
CA PRO A 73 -11.99 17.86 2.27
C PRO A 73 -10.81 18.79 2.02
N GLU A 74 -10.59 19.76 2.91
CA GLU A 74 -9.51 20.74 2.83
C GLU A 74 -8.14 20.10 3.08
N ALA A 75 -8.04 19.16 4.02
CA ALA A 75 -6.80 18.42 4.26
C ALA A 75 -6.46 17.52 3.06
N LEU A 76 -7.46 16.84 2.50
CA LEU A 76 -7.30 15.98 1.33
C LEU A 76 -6.81 16.77 0.12
N ALA A 77 -7.46 17.90 -0.20
CA ALA A 77 -7.06 18.76 -1.31
C ALA A 77 -5.64 19.33 -1.13
N ARG A 78 -5.34 19.88 0.06
CA ARG A 78 -4.01 20.45 0.36
C ARG A 78 -2.88 19.42 0.28
N THR A 79 -3.18 18.16 0.60
CA THR A 79 -2.18 17.08 0.59
C THR A 79 -2.03 16.48 -0.80
N LEU A 80 -3.11 16.40 -1.58
CA LEU A 80 -3.10 15.79 -2.92
C LEU A 80 -2.52 16.72 -3.98
N LEU A 81 -2.85 18.01 -3.95
CA LEU A 81 -2.44 18.97 -5.00
C LEU A 81 -0.93 19.01 -5.25
N PRO A 82 -0.05 19.07 -4.23
CA PRO A 82 1.40 19.06 -4.45
C PRO A 82 1.90 17.80 -5.14
N LEU A 83 1.22 16.66 -4.96
CA LEU A 83 1.63 15.39 -5.57
C LEU A 83 1.31 15.30 -7.07
N ILE A 84 0.39 16.14 -7.56
CA ILE A 84 0.11 16.27 -8.99
C ILE A 84 1.30 16.94 -9.69
N GLU A 85 1.96 17.88 -9.01
CA GLU A 85 3.09 18.64 -9.54
C GLU A 85 4.45 17.97 -9.25
N ASP A 86 4.64 17.44 -8.04
CA ASP A 86 5.90 16.85 -7.57
C ASP A 86 5.66 15.61 -6.69
N GLY A 87 5.28 14.51 -7.33
CA GLY A 87 5.12 13.20 -6.69
C GLY A 87 6.38 12.34 -6.66
N HIS A 88 7.54 12.85 -7.10
CA HIS A 88 8.70 12.03 -7.44
C HIS A 88 9.25 11.23 -6.25
N SER A 89 9.34 11.85 -5.07
CA SER A 89 9.80 11.20 -3.83
C SER A 89 8.98 9.95 -3.47
N GLN A 90 7.66 9.98 -3.71
CA GLN A 90 6.83 8.80 -3.52
C GLN A 90 7.16 7.71 -4.54
N THR A 91 7.24 8.09 -5.82
CA THR A 91 7.47 7.13 -6.92
C THR A 91 8.81 6.41 -6.81
N GLU A 92 9.87 7.09 -6.39
CA GLU A 92 11.18 6.47 -6.12
C GLU A 92 11.09 5.44 -4.99
N GLY A 93 10.37 5.78 -3.91
CA GLY A 93 10.09 4.84 -2.83
C GLY A 93 9.31 3.62 -3.31
N PHE A 94 8.34 3.82 -4.20
CA PHE A 94 7.58 2.73 -4.82
C PHE A 94 8.47 1.83 -5.67
N ASP A 95 9.48 2.38 -6.36
CA ASP A 95 10.46 1.59 -7.13
C ASP A 95 11.38 0.76 -6.25
N ALA A 96 11.79 1.27 -5.10
CA ALA A 96 12.51 0.46 -4.11
C ALA A 96 11.64 -0.70 -3.61
N ILE A 97 10.38 -0.43 -3.24
CA ILE A 97 9.45 -1.45 -2.75
C ILE A 97 9.14 -2.49 -3.82
N HIS A 98 8.85 -2.08 -5.05
CA HIS A 98 8.55 -3.01 -6.14
C HIS A 98 9.70 -4.00 -6.38
N ARG A 99 10.96 -3.53 -6.34
CA ARG A 99 12.12 -4.43 -6.46
C ARG A 99 12.19 -5.45 -5.32
N ILE A 100 11.86 -5.05 -4.09
CA ILE A 100 11.81 -5.96 -2.93
C ILE A 100 10.70 -7.00 -3.09
N LEU A 101 9.55 -6.61 -3.64
CA LEU A 101 8.40 -7.51 -3.83
C LEU A 101 8.58 -8.49 -4.99
N ARG A 102 9.49 -8.19 -5.93
CA ARG A 102 9.77 -9.01 -7.13
C ARG A 102 10.63 -10.24 -6.77
N ARG A 103 10.10 -11.08 -5.87
CA ARG A 103 10.73 -12.27 -5.28
C ARG A 103 10.27 -13.60 -5.88
N ASP A 104 9.60 -13.58 -7.02
CA ASP A 104 9.12 -14.81 -7.67
C ASP A 104 8.24 -15.67 -6.74
N ALA A 105 7.28 -14.99 -6.09
CA ALA A 105 6.49 -15.55 -5.00
C ALA A 105 5.73 -16.83 -5.41
N SER A 106 5.33 -16.95 -6.67
CA SER A 106 4.67 -18.14 -7.21
C SER A 106 5.58 -19.36 -7.19
N ASN A 107 6.83 -19.22 -7.65
CA ASN A 107 7.79 -20.33 -7.62
C ASN A 107 8.18 -20.68 -6.20
N GLN A 108 8.41 -19.68 -5.33
CA GLN A 108 8.69 -19.96 -3.91
C GLN A 108 7.53 -20.70 -3.22
N ALA A 109 6.28 -20.34 -3.53
CA ALA A 109 5.12 -21.05 -3.00
C ALA A 109 5.05 -22.49 -3.54
N ALA A 110 5.31 -22.69 -4.83
CA ALA A 110 5.37 -24.02 -5.43
C ALA A 110 6.47 -24.89 -4.80
N ASP A 111 7.68 -24.36 -4.64
CA ASP A 111 8.81 -25.04 -4.02
C ASP A 111 8.50 -25.42 -2.56
N ALA A 112 7.86 -24.52 -1.80
CA ALA A 112 7.45 -24.79 -0.43
C ALA A 112 6.44 -25.95 -0.37
N VAL A 113 5.46 -26.00 -1.27
CA VAL A 113 4.50 -27.12 -1.36
C VAL A 113 5.21 -28.42 -1.75
N LEU A 114 6.09 -28.38 -2.75
CA LEU A 114 6.87 -29.55 -3.19
C LEU A 114 7.73 -30.11 -2.04
N SER A 115 8.32 -29.25 -1.20
CA SER A 115 9.11 -29.69 -0.05
C SER A 115 8.32 -30.47 1.00
N LEU A 116 7.00 -30.22 1.12
CA LEU A 116 6.12 -30.90 2.07
C LEU A 116 5.63 -32.27 1.58
N LEU A 117 5.65 -32.51 0.26
CA LEU A 117 5.19 -33.76 -0.34
C LEU A 117 6.19 -34.92 -0.17
N GLY A 118 7.42 -34.64 0.27
CA GLY A 118 8.49 -35.64 0.41
C GLY A 118 9.02 -36.14 -0.96
N PRO A 119 10.11 -36.94 -0.97
CA PRO A 119 10.59 -37.54 -2.21
C PRO A 119 9.50 -38.46 -2.79
N PRO A 120 9.38 -38.57 -4.12
CA PRO A 120 8.44 -39.49 -4.74
C PRO A 120 8.69 -40.89 -4.19
N LEU A 121 7.62 -41.60 -3.81
CA LEU A 121 7.68 -43.01 -3.46
C LEU A 121 8.36 -43.75 -4.61
N SER A 122 9.58 -44.23 -4.35
CA SER A 122 10.30 -45.11 -5.26
C SER A 122 9.49 -46.39 -5.40
N LEU A 123 8.80 -46.54 -6.54
CA LEU A 123 8.23 -47.80 -7.01
C LEU A 123 9.34 -48.66 -7.64
#